data_AF-A0A9W9NKU8-F1
#
_entry.id   AF-A0A9W9NKU8-F1
#
_cell.length_a   1.000
_cell.length_b   1.000
_cell.length_c   1.000
_cell.angle_alpha   90.00
_cell.angle_beta   90.00
_cell.angle_gamma   90.00
#
_symmetry.space_group_name_H-M   'P 1'
#
loop_
_entity.id
_entity.type
_entity.pdbx_description
1 polymer ?
#
loop_
_entity_poly.entity_id
_entity_poly.type
_entity_poly.pdbx_seq_one_letter_code
_entity_poly.pdbx_strand_id
1 'polypeptide(L)'
;MAQDRGSQDANAIFGKNEELYLDSGFVMRATAETGEREEEHDATPSIDKGHNLEDFLPLGSLKISETPTGAQWEIAGRQYVCATPECWIRGEYAGVKANIRLSDPSDGFFHLGFFENWKPDGMAGYQSHMKAEGTIKYERRILKIKGRAVRENLGFRGTNKGIPNRIGYMGAEGLNWSHAFSDEFSWYIMAGHADRNPTGMLVLDGKIIHATGQSNVWLESIYQWIDPDSNQLVP
;
A
#
# COMPACT_ATOMS: atom_id res chain seq x y z
N MET A 1 4.47 23.80 -42.94
CA MET A 1 4.76 22.46 -43.49
C MET A 1 4.90 21.51 -42.32
N ALA A 2 3.92 20.64 -42.15
CA ALA A 2 3.94 19.55 -41.18
C ALA A 2 4.89 18.45 -41.69
N GLN A 3 5.69 17.87 -40.78
CA GLN A 3 6.23 16.54 -40.98
C GLN A 3 5.91 15.69 -39.75
N ASP A 4 4.99 14.78 -40.03
CA ASP A 4 4.67 13.53 -39.35
C ASP A 4 5.89 12.62 -39.25
N ARG A 5 6.15 12.03 -38.07
CA ARG A 5 6.79 10.71 -37.89
C ARG A 5 6.38 10.08 -36.56
N GLY A 6 5.43 9.15 -36.65
CA GLY A 6 5.65 7.80 -36.17
C GLY A 6 5.10 7.48 -34.79
N SER A 7 3.83 7.07 -34.76
CA SER A 7 3.29 6.17 -33.73
C SER A 7 4.14 4.90 -33.69
N GLN A 8 4.92 4.73 -32.63
CA GLN A 8 5.43 3.41 -32.26
C GLN A 8 4.42 2.79 -31.31
N ASP A 9 3.95 1.60 -31.68
CA ASP A 9 3.02 0.76 -30.95
C ASP A 9 3.42 0.61 -29.47
N ALA A 10 2.58 1.12 -28.58
CA ALA A 10 2.65 0.88 -27.14
C ALA A 10 2.37 -0.60 -26.76
N ASN A 11 2.07 -1.45 -27.74
CA ASN A 11 1.76 -2.88 -27.54
C ASN A 11 2.99 -3.79 -27.50
N ALA A 12 4.21 -3.26 -27.48
CA ALA A 12 5.44 -4.06 -27.53
C ALA A 12 6.19 -4.20 -26.18
N ILE A 13 5.70 -3.64 -25.06
CA ILE A 13 6.49 -3.56 -23.81
C ILE A 13 6.05 -4.53 -22.71
N PHE A 14 4.90 -5.21 -22.83
CA PHE A 14 4.43 -6.13 -21.79
C PHE A 14 4.48 -7.58 -22.26
N GLY A 15 5.59 -8.25 -21.93
CA GLY A 15 5.72 -9.68 -22.05
C GLY A 15 4.78 -10.39 -21.08
N LYS A 16 4.17 -11.49 -21.55
CA LYS A 16 3.37 -12.40 -20.71
C LYS A 16 4.27 -12.92 -19.59
N ASN A 17 4.03 -12.50 -18.33
CA ASN A 17 4.41 -13.10 -17.03
C ASN A 17 4.81 -12.06 -15.97
N GLU A 18 4.00 -11.02 -15.74
CA GLU A 18 4.20 -10.09 -14.61
C GLU A 18 2.99 -10.17 -13.67
N GLU A 19 3.21 -10.57 -12.42
CA GLU A 19 2.20 -10.60 -11.37
C GLU A 19 2.34 -9.35 -10.51
N LEU A 20 1.27 -8.56 -10.43
CA LEU A 20 1.16 -7.36 -9.59
C LEU A 20 0.51 -7.75 -8.27
N TYR A 21 1.18 -7.44 -7.16
CA TYR A 21 0.73 -7.78 -5.80
C TYR A 21 0.44 -6.49 -5.01
N LEU A 22 -0.71 -6.44 -4.33
CA LEU A 22 -1.14 -5.36 -3.44
C LEU A 22 -1.46 -5.96 -2.06
N ASP A 23 -0.88 -5.41 -0.98
CA ASP A 23 -1.02 -5.89 0.39
C ASP A 23 -1.28 -4.69 1.34
N SER A 24 -2.16 -4.84 2.33
CA SER A 24 -2.50 -3.77 3.30
C SER A 24 -2.96 -4.34 4.66
N GLY A 25 -2.30 -3.95 5.76
CA GLY A 25 -2.67 -4.26 7.16
C GLY A 25 -2.19 -3.17 8.16
N PHE A 26 -2.81 -3.06 9.35
CA PHE A 26 -2.81 -1.92 10.30
C PHE A 26 -2.46 -2.31 11.75
N VAL A 27 -1.91 -1.39 12.58
CA VAL A 27 -2.33 -1.07 13.99
C VAL A 27 -1.96 0.38 14.40
N MET A 28 -2.92 1.13 14.99
CA MET A 28 -2.72 2.33 15.84
C MET A 28 -2.93 1.99 17.33
N ARG A 29 -2.31 2.79 18.21
CA ARG A 29 -2.66 2.86 19.63
C ARG A 29 -3.76 3.90 19.87
N ALA A 30 -4.99 3.46 20.06
CA ALA A 30 -6.05 4.22 20.73
C ALA A 30 -6.43 3.45 22.01
N THR A 31 -6.54 4.14 23.15
CA THR A 31 -7.27 3.56 24.29
C THR A 31 -8.75 3.64 23.99
N ALA A 32 -9.29 2.59 23.40
CA ALA A 32 -10.72 2.32 23.45
C ALA A 32 -11.00 1.63 24.80
N GLU A 33 -11.64 2.35 25.71
CA GLU A 33 -12.30 1.70 26.82
C GLU A 33 -13.48 0.89 26.24
N THR A 34 -13.28 -0.43 26.15
CA THR A 34 -14.28 -1.49 25.87
C THR A 34 -14.76 -1.65 24.42
N GLY A 35 -14.75 -2.90 23.92
CA GLY A 35 -15.44 -3.27 22.67
C GLY A 35 -14.87 -4.49 21.93
N GLU A 36 -13.73 -4.34 21.23
CA GLU A 36 -13.29 -5.30 20.20
C GLU A 36 -12.53 -6.53 20.71
N ARG A 37 -12.22 -6.63 22.01
CA ARG A 37 -11.45 -7.78 22.54
C ARG A 37 -12.26 -9.07 22.72
N GLU A 38 -13.58 -9.02 22.56
CA GLU A 38 -14.48 -10.13 22.89
C GLU A 38 -15.14 -10.81 21.69
N GLU A 39 -14.93 -10.33 20.46
CA GLU A 39 -15.46 -11.00 19.26
C GLU A 39 -14.39 -11.90 18.64
N GLU A 40 -14.48 -13.20 18.94
CA GLU A 40 -13.75 -14.29 18.29
C GLU A 40 -13.96 -14.23 16.77
N HIS A 41 -12.88 -14.09 15.98
CA HIS A 41 -12.90 -14.30 14.53
C HIS A 41 -12.82 -15.80 14.21
N ASP A 42 -13.71 -16.57 14.81
CA ASP A 42 -13.64 -18.01 15.06
C ASP A 42 -13.78 -18.94 13.83
N ALA A 43 -13.69 -18.43 12.60
CA ALA A 43 -14.08 -19.21 11.41
C ALA A 43 -13.06 -19.29 10.27
N THR A 44 -11.93 -18.57 10.29
CA THR A 44 -10.97 -18.69 9.18
C THR A 44 -9.51 -18.49 9.61
N PRO A 45 -8.69 -19.56 9.71
CA PRO A 45 -7.25 -19.37 9.85
C PRO A 45 -6.69 -18.86 8.52
N SER A 46 -6.19 -17.64 8.50
CA SER A 46 -5.46 -17.10 7.34
C SER A 46 -4.12 -16.51 7.75
N ILE A 47 -3.05 -17.06 7.19
CA ILE A 47 -1.83 -16.31 6.88
C ILE A 47 -2.10 -15.72 5.50
N ASP A 48 -2.42 -14.44 5.42
CA ASP A 48 -2.56 -13.74 4.15
C ASP A 48 -1.17 -13.64 3.49
N LYS A 49 -1.04 -14.22 2.31
CA LYS A 49 0.15 -14.12 1.46
C LYS A 49 -0.33 -13.35 0.25
N GLY A 50 0.14 -12.10 0.13
CA GLY A 50 -0.26 -11.12 -0.88
C GLY A 50 -0.89 -11.76 -2.12
N HIS A 51 -2.15 -11.42 -2.35
CA HIS A 51 -2.96 -12.05 -3.37
C HIS A 51 -2.82 -11.34 -4.71
N ASN A 52 -2.73 -12.11 -5.80
CA ASN A 52 -3.04 -11.56 -7.09
C ASN A 52 -4.57 -11.39 -7.14
N LEU A 53 -5.06 -10.22 -7.55
CA LEU A 53 -6.51 -9.98 -7.62
C LEU A 53 -7.21 -10.96 -8.59
N GLU A 54 -6.47 -11.48 -9.57
CA GLU A 54 -6.94 -12.48 -10.51
C GLU A 54 -6.87 -13.92 -9.99
N ASP A 55 -6.44 -14.14 -8.73
CA ASP A 55 -6.64 -15.42 -8.04
C ASP A 55 -8.12 -15.63 -7.67
N PHE A 56 -8.88 -14.54 -7.54
CA PHE A 56 -10.29 -14.55 -7.14
C PHE A 56 -11.24 -14.08 -8.23
N LEU A 57 -10.70 -13.61 -9.35
CA LEU A 57 -11.44 -13.05 -10.47
C LEU A 57 -10.95 -13.66 -11.78
N PRO A 58 -11.75 -13.65 -12.86
CA PRO A 58 -11.29 -14.16 -14.15
C PRO A 58 -9.99 -13.47 -14.60
N LEU A 59 -9.08 -14.24 -15.18
CA LEU A 59 -7.84 -13.71 -15.77
C LEU A 59 -8.14 -12.60 -16.80
N GLY A 60 -7.39 -11.51 -16.75
CA GLY A 60 -7.62 -10.32 -17.58
C GLY A 60 -8.78 -9.43 -17.12
N SER A 61 -9.30 -9.65 -15.90
CA SER A 61 -10.30 -8.79 -15.29
C SER A 61 -9.72 -7.47 -14.78
N LEU A 62 -8.43 -7.45 -14.43
CA LEU A 62 -7.70 -6.22 -14.17
C LEU A 62 -7.39 -5.53 -15.49
N LYS A 63 -7.89 -4.31 -15.65
CA LYS A 63 -7.58 -3.45 -16.79
C LYS A 63 -6.83 -2.24 -16.30
N ILE A 64 -5.75 -1.89 -16.99
CA ILE A 64 -4.97 -0.68 -16.72
C ILE A 64 -4.99 0.14 -18.00
N SER A 65 -5.36 1.41 -17.87
CA SER A 65 -5.34 2.37 -18.96
C SER A 65 -4.55 3.61 -18.55
N GLU A 66 -3.69 4.07 -19.45
CA GLU A 66 -3.02 5.35 -19.29
C GLU A 66 -3.99 6.50 -19.59
N THR A 67 -3.81 7.59 -18.88
CA THR A 67 -4.55 8.84 -19.10
C THR A 67 -3.53 9.97 -19.29
N PRO A 68 -3.91 11.13 -19.86
CA PRO A 68 -2.98 12.24 -20.03
C PRO A 68 -2.33 12.73 -18.71
N THR A 69 -2.94 12.46 -17.57
CA THR A 69 -2.51 12.96 -16.25
C THR A 69 -2.15 11.84 -15.26
N GLY A 70 -2.08 10.58 -15.70
CA GLY A 70 -1.80 9.44 -14.82
C GLY A 70 -2.36 8.13 -15.36
N ALA A 71 -2.96 7.30 -14.50
CA ALA A 71 -3.44 5.98 -14.89
C ALA A 71 -4.75 5.62 -14.19
N GLN A 72 -5.51 4.72 -14.81
CA GLN A 72 -6.73 4.16 -14.26
C GLN A 72 -6.62 2.64 -14.23
N TRP A 73 -6.90 2.06 -13.07
CA TRP A 73 -7.03 0.63 -12.86
C TRP A 73 -8.51 0.32 -12.68
N GLU A 74 -9.00 -0.68 -13.37
CA GLU A 74 -10.38 -1.14 -13.28
C GLU A 74 -10.41 -2.63 -12.98
N ILE A 75 -11.22 -3.02 -12.01
CA ILE A 75 -11.40 -4.43 -11.67
C ILE A 75 -12.75 -4.67 -11.00
N ALA A 76 -13.50 -5.64 -11.54
CA ALA A 76 -14.79 -6.08 -10.99
C ALA A 76 -15.76 -4.92 -10.64
N GLY A 77 -15.90 -3.94 -11.53
CA GLY A 77 -16.80 -2.78 -11.34
C GLY A 77 -16.25 -1.69 -10.40
N ARG A 78 -15.01 -1.83 -9.91
CA ARG A 78 -14.27 -0.80 -9.18
C ARG A 78 -13.26 -0.13 -10.10
N GLN A 79 -12.97 1.12 -9.79
CA GLN A 79 -12.00 1.95 -10.48
C GLN A 79 -11.11 2.63 -9.44
N TYR A 80 -9.81 2.57 -9.66
CA TYR A 80 -8.84 3.46 -9.06
C TYR A 80 -8.32 4.38 -10.14
N VAL A 81 -8.52 5.68 -10.00
CA VAL A 81 -8.04 6.70 -10.95
C VAL A 81 -6.96 7.48 -10.25
N CYS A 82 -5.71 7.37 -10.71
CA CYS A 82 -4.62 8.20 -10.25
C CYS A 82 -4.40 9.35 -11.23
N ALA A 83 -4.64 10.57 -10.78
CA ALA A 83 -4.33 11.80 -11.49
C ALA A 83 -3.70 12.81 -10.51
N THR A 84 -2.46 12.52 -10.08
CA THR A 84 -1.71 13.29 -9.07
C THR A 84 -1.90 14.81 -9.29
N PRO A 85 -2.23 15.60 -8.25
CA PRO A 85 -2.24 15.24 -6.83
C PRO A 85 -3.51 14.54 -6.33
N GLU A 86 -4.48 14.25 -7.20
CA GLU A 86 -5.77 13.68 -6.79
C GLU A 86 -5.90 12.24 -7.29
N CYS A 87 -6.34 11.34 -6.42
CA CYS A 87 -6.72 9.99 -6.80
C CYS A 87 -8.18 9.73 -6.40
N TRP A 88 -8.81 8.76 -7.04
CA TRP A 88 -10.20 8.40 -6.79
C TRP A 88 -10.38 6.90 -6.72
N ILE A 89 -11.09 6.42 -5.71
CA ILE A 89 -11.58 5.06 -5.61
C ILE A 89 -13.09 5.10 -5.82
N ARG A 90 -13.57 4.48 -6.89
CA ARG A 90 -14.98 4.52 -7.31
C ARG A 90 -15.49 3.15 -7.67
N GLY A 91 -16.80 2.99 -7.66
CA GLY A 91 -17.47 1.80 -8.19
C GLY A 91 -18.08 0.93 -7.10
N GLU A 92 -18.49 -0.27 -7.50
CA GLU A 92 -19.25 -1.18 -6.65
C GLU A 92 -18.79 -2.62 -6.85
N TYR A 93 -18.55 -3.33 -5.76
CA TYR A 93 -18.22 -4.75 -5.75
C TYR A 93 -18.77 -5.41 -4.49
N ALA A 94 -19.35 -6.61 -4.63
CA ALA A 94 -19.92 -7.38 -3.53
C ALA A 94 -20.90 -6.58 -2.64
N GLY A 95 -21.70 -5.68 -3.25
CA GLY A 95 -22.66 -4.83 -2.53
C GLY A 95 -22.05 -3.64 -1.77
N VAL A 96 -20.73 -3.45 -1.86
CA VAL A 96 -20.03 -2.28 -1.32
C VAL A 96 -19.76 -1.29 -2.43
N LYS A 97 -20.37 -0.10 -2.33
CA LYS A 97 -20.15 1.01 -3.25
C LYS A 97 -19.24 2.05 -2.64
N ALA A 98 -18.11 2.32 -3.28
CA ALA A 98 -17.14 3.32 -2.86
C ALA A 98 -17.18 4.54 -3.81
N ASN A 99 -17.04 5.72 -3.22
CA ASN A 99 -16.71 6.94 -3.94
C ASN A 99 -15.85 7.80 -3.00
N ILE A 100 -14.54 7.62 -3.09
CA ILE A 100 -13.55 8.22 -2.19
C ILE A 100 -12.59 9.01 -3.06
N ARG A 101 -12.37 10.26 -2.68
CA ARG A 101 -11.31 11.13 -3.18
C ARG A 101 -10.12 11.03 -2.25
N LEU A 102 -8.95 10.85 -2.81
CA LEU A 102 -7.68 10.91 -2.11
C LEU A 102 -6.91 12.13 -2.63
N SER A 103 -6.42 12.97 -1.75
CA SER A 103 -5.54 14.08 -2.14
C SER A 103 -4.16 13.91 -1.53
N ASP A 104 -3.15 13.97 -2.38
CA ASP A 104 -1.75 13.90 -2.01
C ASP A 104 -1.25 15.30 -1.65
N PRO A 105 -0.87 15.56 -0.39
CA PRO A 105 -0.26 16.83 -0.02
C PRO A 105 1.23 16.91 -0.37
N SER A 106 1.84 15.84 -0.91
CA SER A 106 3.30 15.67 -0.98
C SER A 106 3.78 15.09 -2.31
N ASP A 107 5.10 15.18 -2.55
CA ASP A 107 5.74 14.55 -3.71
C ASP A 107 5.91 13.02 -3.53
N GLY A 108 5.64 12.48 -2.34
CA GLY A 108 5.86 11.08 -1.98
C GLY A 108 7.27 10.78 -1.44
N PHE A 109 7.40 9.66 -0.74
CA PHE A 109 8.62 9.17 -0.11
C PHE A 109 9.21 7.98 -0.87
N PHE A 110 10.23 8.25 -1.69
CA PHE A 110 10.85 7.29 -2.60
C PHE A 110 11.96 6.44 -1.95
N HIS A 111 11.63 5.71 -0.90
CA HIS A 111 12.63 4.90 -0.17
C HIS A 111 13.21 3.73 -0.97
N LEU A 112 12.53 3.28 -2.03
CA LEU A 112 13.04 2.26 -2.95
C LEU A 112 13.70 2.87 -4.21
N GLY A 113 13.73 4.20 -4.31
CA GLY A 113 14.23 4.91 -5.49
C GLY A 113 13.15 5.20 -6.53
N PHE A 114 13.54 5.99 -7.52
CA PHE A 114 12.67 6.52 -8.57
C PHE A 114 12.43 5.52 -9.70
N PHE A 115 11.21 5.51 -10.27
CA PHE A 115 10.85 4.62 -11.38
C PHE A 115 11.64 4.92 -12.66
N GLU A 116 12.02 6.18 -12.88
CA GLU A 116 12.85 6.64 -14.01
C GLU A 116 14.25 6.02 -13.98
N ASN A 117 14.71 5.61 -12.81
CA ASN A 117 16.03 5.02 -12.58
C ASN A 117 15.96 3.53 -12.24
N TRP A 118 14.83 2.88 -12.55
CA TRP A 118 14.57 1.51 -12.15
C TRP A 118 15.47 0.51 -12.87
N LYS A 119 16.35 -0.11 -12.10
CA LYS A 119 17.35 -1.08 -12.60
C LYS A 119 16.69 -2.42 -12.99
N PRO A 120 17.30 -3.18 -13.93
CA PRO A 120 16.79 -4.50 -14.34
C PRO A 120 16.54 -5.48 -13.20
N ASP A 121 17.42 -5.53 -12.19
CA ASP A 121 17.28 -6.37 -10.98
C ASP A 121 17.13 -5.47 -9.75
N GLY A 122 16.04 -4.73 -9.69
CA GLY A 122 15.89 -3.62 -8.76
C GLY A 122 14.47 -3.40 -8.28
N MET A 123 14.38 -2.51 -7.30
CA MET A 123 13.13 -1.98 -6.79
C MET A 123 13.05 -0.50 -7.15
N ALA A 124 11.84 -0.02 -7.36
CA ALA A 124 11.52 1.40 -7.41
C ALA A 124 10.16 1.58 -6.75
N GLY A 125 9.93 2.72 -6.14
CA GLY A 125 8.65 2.96 -5.52
C GLY A 125 8.68 4.04 -4.46
N TYR A 126 7.47 4.44 -4.12
CA TYR A 126 7.22 5.45 -3.11
C TYR A 126 5.97 5.15 -2.32
N GLN A 127 5.89 5.83 -1.18
CA GLN A 127 4.71 5.89 -0.36
C GLN A 127 4.29 7.35 -0.19
N SER A 128 3.00 7.60 -0.06
CA SER A 128 2.46 8.92 0.22
C SER A 128 1.35 8.85 1.27
N HIS A 129 1.31 9.87 2.10
CA HIS A 129 0.32 10.07 3.15
C HIS A 129 -0.79 11.00 2.65
N MET A 130 -1.87 10.42 2.17
CA MET A 130 -2.98 11.13 1.54
C MET A 130 -4.06 11.52 2.56
N LYS A 131 -4.83 12.55 2.23
CA LYS A 131 -6.14 12.81 2.86
C LYS A 131 -7.21 12.05 2.08
N ALA A 132 -8.18 11.48 2.78
CA ALA A 132 -9.27 10.71 2.19
C ALA A 132 -10.63 11.34 2.55
N GLU A 133 -11.46 11.59 1.55
CA GLU A 133 -12.79 12.17 1.72
C GLU A 133 -13.80 11.48 0.79
N GLY A 134 -14.99 11.12 1.28
CA GLY A 134 -16.02 10.56 0.41
C GLY A 134 -17.03 9.71 1.14
N THR A 135 -17.50 8.66 0.46
CA THR A 135 -18.53 7.76 1.01
C THR A 135 -18.25 6.31 0.70
N ILE A 136 -18.60 5.44 1.65
CA ILE A 136 -18.77 4.00 1.44
C ILE A 136 -20.23 3.68 1.74
N LYS A 137 -20.91 2.99 0.83
CA LYS A 137 -22.26 2.49 1.03
C LYS A 137 -22.22 0.97 1.06
N TYR A 138 -22.84 0.39 2.09
CA TYR A 138 -23.06 -1.04 2.21
C TYR A 138 -24.50 -1.26 2.69
N GLU A 139 -25.24 -2.10 1.98
CA GLU A 139 -26.68 -2.29 2.17
C GLU A 139 -27.46 -0.95 2.17
N ARG A 140 -28.12 -0.62 3.29
CA ARG A 140 -28.88 0.61 3.51
C ARG A 140 -28.08 1.70 4.23
N ARG A 141 -26.82 1.43 4.61
CA ARG A 141 -25.97 2.35 5.38
C ARG A 141 -25.06 3.14 4.44
N ILE A 142 -24.88 4.43 4.73
CA ILE A 142 -23.91 5.29 4.03
C ILE A 142 -22.97 5.86 5.09
N LEU A 143 -21.71 5.48 5.00
CA LEU A 143 -20.62 6.00 5.82
C LEU A 143 -19.97 7.16 5.10
N LYS A 144 -19.78 8.28 5.80
CA LYS A 144 -19.01 9.43 5.31
C LYS A 144 -17.59 9.31 5.81
N ILE A 145 -16.63 9.39 4.90
CA ILE A 145 -15.21 9.30 5.19
C ILE A 145 -14.62 10.71 5.19
N LYS A 146 -13.91 11.03 6.27
CA LYS A 146 -12.95 12.13 6.36
C LYS A 146 -11.79 11.61 7.18
N GLY A 147 -10.68 11.29 6.54
CA GLY A 147 -9.58 10.59 7.18
C GLY A 147 -8.29 10.67 6.39
N ARG A 148 -7.45 9.66 6.58
CA ARG A 148 -6.11 9.56 6.00
C ARG A 148 -5.98 8.22 5.28
N ALA A 149 -5.11 8.18 4.28
CA ALA A 149 -4.81 6.96 3.56
C ALA A 149 -3.30 6.90 3.28
N VAL A 150 -2.78 5.69 3.16
CA VAL A 150 -1.48 5.45 2.56
C VAL A 150 -1.71 5.10 1.10
N ARG A 151 -0.99 5.75 0.21
CA ARG A 151 -0.81 5.27 -1.15
C ARG A 151 0.60 4.76 -1.29
N GLU A 152 0.73 3.49 -1.61
CA GLU A 152 2.00 2.92 -2.00
C GLU A 152 1.98 2.57 -3.48
N ASN A 153 3.11 2.80 -4.14
CA ASN A 153 3.36 2.28 -5.48
C ASN A 153 4.76 1.69 -5.51
N LEU A 154 4.86 0.36 -5.56
CA LEU A 154 6.12 -0.38 -5.63
C LEU A 154 6.22 -1.16 -6.93
N GLY A 155 7.43 -1.19 -7.49
CA GLY A 155 7.81 -2.04 -8.60
C GLY A 155 8.99 -2.92 -8.22
N PHE A 156 8.93 -4.20 -8.58
CA PHE A 156 10.02 -5.17 -8.45
C PHE A 156 10.33 -5.76 -9.84
N ARG A 157 11.54 -5.55 -10.36
CA ARG A 157 11.94 -6.03 -11.70
C ARG A 157 13.13 -6.96 -11.58
N GLY A 158 13.14 -8.05 -12.37
CA GLY A 158 14.28 -8.96 -12.53
C GLY A 158 14.76 -9.66 -11.25
N THR A 159 14.12 -9.38 -10.12
CA THR A 159 14.43 -10.10 -8.90
C THR A 159 13.91 -11.52 -9.08
N ASN A 160 14.82 -12.51 -9.12
CA ASN A 160 14.51 -13.93 -8.91
C ASN A 160 13.89 -14.19 -7.51
N LYS A 161 13.40 -13.15 -6.83
CA LYS A 161 12.98 -13.12 -5.43
C LYS A 161 11.50 -12.83 -5.24
N GLY A 162 10.76 -12.44 -6.28
CA GLY A 162 9.36 -11.98 -6.10
C GLY A 162 9.26 -10.94 -4.97
N ILE A 163 8.11 -10.88 -4.28
CA ILE A 163 8.09 -10.29 -2.94
C ILE A 163 9.02 -11.15 -2.06
N PRO A 164 10.10 -10.59 -1.51
CA PRO A 164 11.04 -11.38 -0.72
C PRO A 164 10.31 -12.00 0.47
N ASN A 165 10.57 -13.28 0.76
CA ASN A 165 10.12 -13.91 2.00
C ASN A 165 10.56 -13.03 3.17
N ARG A 166 9.60 -12.33 3.80
CA ARG A 166 9.89 -11.31 4.82
C ARG A 166 10.46 -11.93 6.09
N ILE A 167 10.03 -13.13 6.47
CA ILE A 167 10.58 -13.87 7.61
C ILE A 167 12.05 -14.22 7.37
N GLY A 168 12.35 -14.80 6.20
CA GLY A 168 13.72 -15.18 5.86
C GLY A 168 14.65 -13.99 5.56
N TYR A 169 14.12 -12.94 4.93
CA TYR A 169 14.88 -11.77 4.52
C TYR A 169 15.10 -10.78 5.66
N MET A 170 14.10 -10.53 6.51
CA MET A 170 14.14 -9.54 7.59
C MET A 170 14.54 -10.15 8.95
N GLY A 171 14.49 -11.49 9.07
CA GLY A 171 15.00 -12.25 10.21
C GLY A 171 14.08 -12.25 11.42
N ALA A 172 14.25 -13.26 12.29
CA ALA A 172 13.58 -13.41 13.59
C ALA A 172 12.06 -13.08 13.54
N GLU A 173 11.65 -12.02 14.23
CA GLU A 173 10.26 -11.56 14.38
C GLU A 173 9.69 -10.87 13.13
N GLY A 174 10.47 -10.81 12.04
CA GLY A 174 10.03 -10.32 10.74
C GLY A 174 10.25 -8.82 10.55
N LEU A 175 9.31 -8.20 9.84
CA LEU A 175 9.34 -6.79 9.47
C LEU A 175 8.16 -6.09 10.09
N ASN A 176 8.43 -5.03 10.84
CA ASN A 176 7.40 -4.07 11.15
C ASN A 176 7.38 -3.01 10.05
N TRP A 177 6.19 -2.77 9.53
CA TRP A 177 5.90 -1.71 8.60
C TRP A 177 4.60 -1.04 9.03
N SER A 178 4.70 0.21 9.45
CA SER A 178 3.59 0.91 10.07
C SER A 178 3.52 2.35 9.61
N HIS A 179 2.30 2.88 9.60
CA HIS A 179 1.99 4.26 9.33
C HIS A 179 1.08 4.79 10.43
N ALA A 180 1.24 6.05 10.81
CA ALA A 180 0.23 6.73 11.61
C ALA A 180 0.06 8.19 11.20
N PHE A 181 -1.08 8.73 11.61
CA PHE A 181 -1.52 10.05 11.23
C PHE A 181 -2.11 10.79 12.42
N SER A 182 -1.89 12.09 12.43
CA SER A 182 -2.62 13.06 13.25
C SER A 182 -3.04 14.24 12.36
N ASP A 183 -3.64 15.26 12.96
CA ASP A 183 -3.93 16.50 12.25
C ASP A 183 -2.65 17.29 11.95
N GLU A 184 -1.61 17.16 12.79
CA GLU A 184 -0.38 17.96 12.76
C GLU A 184 0.79 17.24 12.06
N PHE A 185 0.84 15.92 12.16
CA PHE A 185 1.92 15.11 11.62
C PHE A 185 1.44 13.78 11.06
N SER A 186 2.32 13.10 10.34
CA SER A 186 2.15 11.70 10.01
C SER A 186 3.51 11.04 9.88
N TRP A 187 3.61 9.76 10.19
CA TRP A 187 4.89 9.05 10.13
C TRP A 187 4.74 7.66 9.52
N TYR A 188 5.85 7.20 8.97
CA TYR A 188 6.05 5.85 8.48
C TYR A 188 7.30 5.28 9.16
N ILE A 189 7.25 4.00 9.48
CA ILE A 189 8.42 3.23 9.87
C ILE A 189 8.41 1.90 9.17
N MET A 190 9.58 1.48 8.71
CA MET A 190 9.90 0.11 8.36
C MET A 190 11.18 -0.27 9.08
N ALA A 191 11.11 -1.26 9.96
CA ALA A 191 12.27 -1.76 10.68
C ALA A 191 12.12 -3.27 10.90
N GLY A 192 13.13 -4.03 10.46
CA GLY A 192 13.22 -5.46 10.75
C GLY A 192 13.96 -5.70 12.07
N HIS A 193 13.75 -6.86 12.67
CA HIS A 193 14.44 -7.25 13.91
C HIS A 193 15.96 -7.42 13.72
N ALA A 194 16.43 -7.84 12.54
CA ALA A 194 17.85 -8.15 12.29
C ALA A 194 18.66 -7.00 11.65
N ASP A 195 18.39 -5.73 12.02
CA ASP A 195 19.07 -4.53 11.49
C ASP A 195 19.00 -4.40 9.95
N ARG A 196 17.87 -4.80 9.35
CA ARG A 196 17.69 -4.77 7.89
C ARG A 196 16.73 -3.69 7.45
N ASN A 197 17.25 -2.81 6.59
CA ASN A 197 16.56 -1.71 5.93
C ASN A 197 15.70 -0.83 6.87
N PRO A 198 16.22 -0.38 8.03
CA PRO A 198 15.49 0.55 8.88
C PRO A 198 15.34 1.89 8.12
N THR A 199 14.10 2.23 7.79
CA THR A 199 13.72 3.47 7.11
C THR A 199 12.50 4.08 7.78
N GLY A 200 12.50 5.40 7.92
CA GLY A 200 11.42 6.14 8.52
C GLY A 200 11.19 7.45 7.81
N MET A 201 9.97 7.95 7.92
CA MET A 201 9.55 9.24 7.41
C MET A 201 8.69 9.92 8.47
N LEU A 202 8.92 11.20 8.72
CA LEU A 202 8.03 12.07 9.49
C LEU A 202 7.63 13.25 8.61
N VAL A 203 6.33 13.42 8.40
CA VAL A 203 5.75 14.64 7.83
C VAL A 203 5.27 15.50 8.99
N LEU A 204 5.85 16.68 9.17
CA LEU A 204 5.50 17.65 10.20
C LEU A 204 5.52 19.05 9.58
N ASP A 205 4.44 19.82 9.77
CA ASP A 205 4.29 21.17 9.20
C ASP A 205 4.53 21.24 7.68
N GLY A 206 4.09 20.20 6.95
CA GLY A 206 4.28 20.07 5.50
C GLY A 206 5.72 19.76 5.07
N LYS A 207 6.66 19.58 6.00
CA LYS A 207 8.03 19.16 5.72
C LYS A 207 8.16 17.67 5.91
N ILE A 208 8.91 17.02 5.01
CA ILE A 208 9.22 15.61 5.11
C ILE A 208 10.65 15.45 5.65
N ILE A 209 10.78 14.69 6.73
CA ILE A 209 12.04 14.31 7.35
C ILE A 209 12.23 12.81 7.09
N HIS A 210 13.33 12.45 6.44
CA HIS A 210 13.70 11.06 6.18
C HIS A 210 14.76 10.61 7.17
N ALA A 211 14.62 9.39 7.65
CA ALA A 211 15.60 8.74 8.50
C ALA A 211 15.91 7.34 7.97
N THR A 212 17.18 6.96 8.01
CA THR A 212 17.64 5.63 7.64
C THR A 212 18.70 5.17 8.64
N GLY A 213 18.87 3.86 8.75
CA GLY A 213 19.85 3.25 9.67
C GLY A 213 19.30 3.07 11.08
N GLN A 214 19.77 2.01 11.75
CA GLN A 214 19.25 1.57 13.05
C GLN A 214 19.44 2.62 14.17
N SER A 215 20.47 3.47 14.05
CA SER A 215 20.70 4.56 15.01
C SER A 215 19.62 5.63 15.00
N ASN A 216 18.86 5.73 13.90
CA ASN A 216 17.84 6.75 13.69
C ASN A 216 16.42 6.18 13.68
N VAL A 217 16.28 4.90 13.30
CA VAL A 217 15.01 4.22 13.15
C VAL A 217 15.11 2.85 13.79
N TRP A 218 14.35 2.63 14.85
CA TRP A 218 14.30 1.38 15.59
C TRP A 218 12.90 1.19 16.19
N LEU A 219 12.63 -0.03 16.61
CA LEU A 219 11.41 -0.41 17.30
C LEU A 219 11.76 -1.16 18.58
N GLU A 220 10.94 -0.96 19.59
CA GLU A 220 11.00 -1.69 20.85
C GLU A 220 9.58 -2.17 21.15
N SER A 221 9.43 -3.49 21.28
CA SER A 221 8.17 -4.06 21.75
C SER A 221 8.05 -3.80 23.25
N ILE A 222 6.98 -3.11 23.63
CA ILE A 222 6.67 -2.79 25.04
C ILE A 222 5.64 -3.76 25.63
N TYR A 223 5.00 -4.57 24.79
CA TYR A 223 3.99 -5.55 25.16
C TYR A 223 3.91 -6.59 24.05
N GLN A 224 3.70 -7.86 24.41
CA GLN A 224 3.54 -8.93 23.44
C GLN A 224 2.21 -9.63 23.63
N TRP A 225 1.57 -10.00 22.52
CA TRP A 225 0.34 -10.78 22.50
C TRP A 225 0.56 -12.05 21.70
N ILE A 226 0.07 -13.18 22.21
CA ILE A 226 0.02 -14.41 21.43
C ILE A 226 -1.37 -14.47 20.83
N ASP A 227 -1.45 -14.40 19.50
CA ASP A 227 -2.69 -14.66 18.78
C ASP A 227 -3.09 -16.12 19.01
N PRO A 228 -4.23 -16.41 19.68
CA PRO A 228 -4.62 -17.78 20.02
C PRO A 228 -4.86 -18.65 18.78
N ASP A 229 -5.23 -18.06 17.64
CA ASP A 229 -5.60 -18.81 16.43
C ASP A 229 -4.38 -19.20 15.62
N SER A 230 -3.50 -18.23 15.33
CA SER A 230 -2.28 -18.49 14.58
C SER A 230 -1.12 -18.96 15.44
N ASN A 231 -1.23 -18.85 16.77
CA ASN A 231 -0.14 -19.01 17.74
C ASN A 231 1.09 -18.13 17.43
N GLN A 232 0.89 -17.02 16.73
CA GLN A 232 1.95 -16.05 16.44
C GLN A 232 2.14 -15.09 17.61
N LEU A 233 3.40 -14.82 17.95
CA LEU A 233 3.77 -13.76 18.87
C LEU A 233 3.76 -12.42 18.12
N VAL A 234 2.81 -11.56 18.45
CA VAL A 234 2.66 -10.22 17.90
C VAL A 234 3.26 -9.21 18.89
N PRO A 235 4.26 -8.42 18.47
CA PRO A 235 4.96 -7.45 19.31
C PRO A 235 4.20 -6.13 19.53
#